data_AF-A0A6G4R8P7-F1
#
_entry.id   AF-A0A6G4R8P7-F1
#
_cell.length_a   1.000
_cell.length_b   1.000
_cell.length_c   1.000
_cell.angle_alpha   90.00
_cell.angle_beta   90.00
_cell.angle_gamma   90.00
#
_symmetry.space_group_name_H-M   'P 1'
#
loop_
_entity.id
_entity.type
_entity.pdbx_description
1 polymer ?
#
loop_
_entity_poly.entity_id
_entity_poly.type
_entity_poly.pdbx_seq_one_letter_code
_entity_poly.pdbx_strand_id
1 'polypeptide(L)' 'MHCPEHALLSVLDEHGPTRVTRLATELERHPLTVTTHCQQLHADGHVQRLAADVYGITATGRERLSADTE' A
#
# COMPACT_ATOMS: atom_id res chain seq x y z
N MET A 1 -7.76 13.57 -7.87
CA MET A 1 -6.56 13.66 -7.01
C MET A 1 -6.33 12.27 -6.48
N HIS A 2 -5.39 11.49 -7.03
CA HIS A 2 -5.15 10.13 -6.54
C HIS A 2 -4.60 10.20 -5.11
N CYS A 3 -5.33 9.62 -4.17
CA CYS A 3 -4.88 9.50 -2.79
C CYS A 3 -3.61 8.65 -2.76
N PRO A 4 -2.57 9.03 -2.00
CA PRO A 4 -1.32 8.26 -1.92
C PRO A 4 -1.52 6.82 -1.44
N GLU A 5 -2.61 6.56 -0.73
CA GLU A 5 -3.04 5.23 -0.28
C GLU A 5 -3.47 4.34 -1.44
N HIS A 6 -4.17 4.89 -2.45
CA HIS A 6 -4.62 4.17 -3.63
C HIS A 6 -3.44 3.73 -4.50
N ALA A 7 -2.50 4.65 -4.74
CA ALA A 7 -1.27 4.33 -5.46
C ALA A 7 -0.44 3.24 -4.77
N LEU A 8 -0.41 3.24 -3.43
CA LEU A 8 0.28 2.22 -2.64
C LEU A 8 -0.39 0.85 -2.78
N LEU A 9 -1.73 0.81 -2.72
CA LEU A 9 -2.51 -0.41 -2.97
C LEU A 9 -2.33 -0.92 -4.39
N SER A 10 -2.28 -0.04 -5.41
CA SER A 10 -2.06 -0.43 -6.81
C SER A 10 -0.71 -1.12 -7.00
N VAL A 11 0.36 -0.55 -6.46
CA VAL A 11 1.70 -1.17 -6.54
C VAL A 11 1.73 -2.52 -5.84
N LEU A 12 1.03 -2.66 -4.70
CA LEU A 12 0.91 -3.94 -4.00
C LEU A 12 0.06 -4.98 -4.73
N ASP A 13 -0.93 -4.55 -5.51
CA ASP A 13 -1.75 -5.44 -6.34
C ASP A 13 -0.98 -5.91 -7.58
N GLU A 14 -0.29 -4.99 -8.27
CA GLU A 14 0.48 -5.29 -9.48
C GLU A 14 1.78 -6.08 -9.20
N HIS A 15 2.55 -5.67 -8.18
CA HIS A 15 3.83 -6.32 -7.85
C HIS A 15 3.71 -7.40 -6.77
N GLY A 16 2.58 -7.46 -6.07
CA GLY A 16 2.41 -8.33 -4.91
C GLY A 16 3.15 -7.80 -3.66
N PRO A 17 3.51 -8.71 -2.73
CA PRO A 17 4.19 -8.36 -1.49
C PRO A 17 5.47 -7.55 -1.70
N THR A 18 5.45 -6.27 -1.34
CA THR A 18 6.54 -5.34 -1.64
C THR A 18 7.07 -4.65 -0.40
N ARG A 19 8.37 -4.34 -0.41
CA ARG A 19 9.04 -3.62 0.67
C ARG A 19 8.68 -2.13 0.64
N VAL A 20 8.59 -1.49 1.81
CA VAL A 20 8.33 -0.04 1.93
C VAL A 20 9.37 0.77 1.18
N THR A 21 10.64 0.39 1.27
CA THR A 21 11.73 1.03 0.52
C THR A 21 11.49 1.04 -0.99
N ARG A 22 10.98 -0.07 -1.55
CA ARG A 22 10.66 -0.16 -2.97
C ARG A 22 9.40 0.63 -3.32
N LEU A 23 8.35 0.54 -2.49
CA LEU A 23 7.15 1.37 -2.63
C LEU A 23 7.49 2.86 -2.64
N ALA A 24 8.39 3.30 -1.77
CA ALA A 24 8.88 4.67 -1.70
C ALA A 24 9.60 5.11 -2.98
N THR A 25 10.38 4.22 -3.60
CA THR A 25 11.02 4.48 -4.89
C THR A 25 9.99 4.59 -6.01
N GLU A 26 9.06 3.63 -6.13
CA GLU A 26 8.05 3.62 -7.20
C GLU A 26 7.09 4.81 -7.10
N LEU A 27 6.75 5.21 -5.88
CA LEU A 27 5.86 6.34 -5.61
C LEU A 27 6.59 7.69 -5.57
N GLU A 28 7.91 7.70 -5.81
CA GLU A 28 8.80 8.87 -5.68
C GLU A 28 8.55 9.64 -4.37
N ARG A 29 8.36 8.91 -3.27
CA ARG A 29 7.94 9.42 -1.96
C ARG A 29 8.98 9.11 -0.89
N HIS A 30 8.97 9.91 0.17
CA HIS A 30 9.81 9.62 1.33
C HIS A 30 9.37 8.30 2.01
N PRO A 31 10.32 7.41 2.34
CA PRO A 31 10.00 6.10 2.93
C PRO A 31 9.24 6.24 4.26
N LEU A 32 9.53 7.28 5.04
CA LEU A 32 8.80 7.55 6.29
C LEU A 32 7.29 7.79 6.04
N THR A 33 6.95 8.52 4.98
CA THR A 33 5.56 8.77 4.59
C THR A 33 4.87 7.49 4.16
N VAL A 34 5.57 6.65 3.37
CA VAL A 34 5.04 5.34 2.93
C VAL A 34 4.86 4.40 4.12
N THR A 35 5.80 4.36 5.07
CA THR A 35 5.66 3.57 6.30
C THR A 35 4.41 3.97 7.07
N THR A 36 4.18 5.27 7.28
CA THR A 36 3.00 5.78 7.98
C THR A 36 1.71 5.35 7.28
N HIS A 37 1.64 5.48 5.95
CA HIS A 37 0.48 5.04 5.18
C HIS A 37 0.29 3.51 5.24
N CYS A 38 1.35 2.72 5.10
CA CYS A 38 1.29 1.26 5.26
C CYS A 38 0.79 0.87 6.66
N GLN A 39 1.22 1.57 7.70
CA GLN A 39 0.76 1.32 9.07
C GLN A 39 -0.72 1.66 9.26
N GLN A 40 -1.20 2.77 8.68
CA GLN A 40 -2.61 3.13 8.69
C GLN A 40 -3.47 2.10 7.93
N LEU A 41 -3.06 1.75 6.71
CA LEU A 41 -3.72 0.71 5.93
C LEU A 41 -3.69 -0.65 6.62
N HIS A 42 -2.65 -0.95 7.39
CA HIS A 42 -2.55 -2.18 8.16
C HIS A 42 -3.52 -2.17 9.35
N ALA A 43 -3.64 -1.04 10.05
CA ALA A 43 -4.60 -0.87 11.13
C ALA A 43 -6.05 -0.97 10.63
N ASP A 44 -6.32 -0.50 9.41
CA ASP A 44 -7.64 -0.58 8.78
C ASP A 44 -7.93 -1.96 8.14
N GLY A 45 -6.93 -2.83 8.06
CA GLY A 45 -7.08 -4.18 7.48
C GLY A 45 -6.99 -4.25 5.96
N HIS A 46 -6.60 -3.17 5.28
CA HIS A 46 -6.38 -3.12 3.84
C HIS A 46 -5.06 -3.76 3.39
N VAL A 47 -4.04 -3.73 4.24
CA VAL A 47 -2.77 -4.41 3.99
C VAL A 47 -2.37 -5.30 5.16
N GLN A 48 -1.66 -6.38 4.86
CA GLN A 48 -1.10 -7.27 5.85
C GLN A 48 0.42 -7.16 5.82
N ARG A 49 1.02 -6.99 7.00
CA ARG A 49 2.46 -7.06 7.16
C ARG A 49 2.91 -8.54 7.13
N LEU A 50 3.66 -8.90 6.10
CA LEU A 50 4.18 -10.26 5.90
C LEU A 50 5.59 -10.43 6.49
N ALA A 51 6.39 -9.36 6.51
CA ALA A 51 7.70 -9.33 7.15
C ALA A 51 8.00 -7.92 7.70
N ALA A 52 9.15 -7.72 8.34
CA ALA A 52 9.52 -6.47 9.03
C ALA A 52 9.22 -5.17 8.24
N ASP A 53 9.47 -5.18 6.92
CA ASP A 53 9.21 -4.05 6.01
C ASP A 53 8.39 -4.46 4.77
N VAL A 54 7.82 -5.67 4.74
CA VAL A 54 7.10 -6.20 3.57
C VAL A 54 5.60 -6.17 3.86
N TYR A 55 4.86 -5.49 3.00
CA TYR A 55 3.41 -5.40 3.06
C TYR A 55 2.81 -6.10 1.84
N GLY A 56 1.69 -6.78 2.03
CA GLY A 56 0.87 -7.35 0.96
C GLY A 56 -0.56 -6.81 1.05
N ILE A 57 -1.23 -6.68 -0.09
CA ILE A 57 -2.62 -6.26 -0.16
C ILE A 57 -3.57 -7.38 0.31
N THR A 58 -4.61 -7.03 1.07
CA THR A 58 -5.66 -7.98 1.48
C THR A 58 -6.83 -7.95 0.50
N ALA A 59 -7.82 -8.85 0.68
CA ALA A 59 -9.07 -8.78 -0.08
C ALA A 59 -9.76 -7.41 0.11
N THR A 60 -9.82 -6.91 1.34
CA THR A 60 -10.40 -5.59 1.67
C THR A 60 -9.61 -4.44 1.03
N GLY A 61 -8.28 -4.54 0.94
CA GLY A 61 -7.47 -3.55 0.24
C GLY A 61 -7.77 -3.49 -1.25
N ARG A 62 -7.99 -4.65 -1.89
CA ARG A 62 -8.40 -4.74 -3.31
C ARG A 62 -9.79 -4.17 -3.55
N GLU A 63 -10.75 -4.44 -2.67
CA GLU A 63 -12.10 -3.88 -2.78
C GLU A 63 -12.06 -2.35 -2.71
N ARG A 64 -11.25 -1.79 -1.81
CA ARG A 64 -11.03 -0.34 -1.73
C ARG A 64 -10.34 0.24 -2.96
N LEU A 65 -9.37 -0.47 -3.52
CA LEU A 65 -8.69 -0.07 -4.75
C LEU A 65 -9.67 0.06 -5.92
N SER A 66 -10.57 -0.93 -6.05
CA SER A 66 -11.64 -0.92 -7.06
C SER A 66 -12.67 0.18 -6.80
N ALA A 67 -13.09 0.37 -5.55
CA ALA A 67 -14.12 1.35 -5.18
C ALA A 67 -13.70 2.83 -5.40
N ASP A 68 -12.40 3.15 -5.41
CA ASP A 68 -11.91 4.50 -5.71
C ASP A 68 -11.88 4.80 -7.23
N THR A 69 -12.06 3.79 -8.07
CA THR A 69 -12.02 3.90 -9.54
C THR A 69 -13.41 4.13 -10.18
N GLU A 70 -14.47 4.23 -9.37
CA GLU A 70 -15.88 4.40 -9.80
C GLU A 70 -16.42 5.83 -9.69
#